data_AF-A0A8J8A998-F1
#
_entry.id   AF-A0A8J8A998-F1
#
_cell.length_a   1.000
_cell.length_b   1.000
_cell.length_c   1.000
_cell.angle_alpha   90.00
_cell.angle_beta   90.00
_cell.angle_gamma   90.00
#
_symmetry.space_group_name_H-M   'P 1'
#
loop_
_entity.id
_entity.type
_entity.pdbx_description
1 polymer ?
#
loop_
_entity_poly.entity_id
_entity_poly.type
_entity_poly.pdbx_seq_one_letter_code
_entity_poly.pdbx_strand_id
1 'polypeptide(L)'
;MKLYEPVTLAMPLARKLGEFIVEKGRLPNGEELRAVLREMGLEESCLDRSMEVFRSRFLVAIAFPRETVVIDVIPSSGELSDALEVIAYRDRKLESFIVEIVPANDLEYEGNIGIEPVIINEKNLTLESNPVLGHFEEDGEGLFLVIDPKTHERWKSEGDVHVCPICGGELAWKGKKAYCRDCGYGVKVVGE
;
A
#
# COMPACT_ATOMS: atom_id res chain seq x y z
N MET A 1 8.19 -10.55 -5.37
CA MET A 1 6.93 -9.83 -5.64
C MET A 1 6.95 -9.37 -7.09
N LYS A 2 5.82 -9.43 -7.79
CA LYS A 2 5.71 -8.94 -9.17
C LYS A 2 5.15 -7.52 -9.14
N LEU A 3 5.99 -6.56 -9.52
CA LEU A 3 5.68 -5.13 -9.53
C LEU A 3 5.21 -4.74 -10.94
N TYR A 4 3.92 -4.87 -11.23
CA TYR A 4 3.36 -4.60 -12.56
C TYR A 4 2.69 -3.23 -12.64
N GLU A 5 1.89 -2.90 -11.63
CA GLU A 5 1.09 -1.68 -11.57
C GLU A 5 1.35 -0.95 -10.25
N PRO A 6 1.12 0.37 -10.17
CA PRO A 6 1.38 1.16 -8.97
C PRO A 6 0.78 0.58 -7.68
N VAL A 7 -0.46 0.07 -7.74
CA VAL A 7 -1.13 -0.58 -6.59
C VAL A 7 -0.36 -1.80 -6.06
N THR A 8 0.32 -2.54 -6.95
CA THR A 8 1.11 -3.73 -6.60
C THR A 8 2.38 -3.41 -5.82
N LEU A 9 2.81 -2.14 -5.82
CA LEU A 9 3.86 -1.61 -4.94
C LEU A 9 3.27 -0.84 -3.75
N ALA A 10 2.25 -0.02 -3.98
CA ALA A 10 1.74 0.92 -3.00
C ALA A 10 1.13 0.22 -1.77
N MET A 11 0.26 -0.79 -1.96
CA MET A 11 -0.36 -1.49 -0.82
C MET A 11 0.65 -2.25 0.05
N PRO A 12 1.57 -3.04 -0.52
CA PRO A 12 2.58 -3.73 0.29
C PRO A 12 3.57 -2.76 0.94
N LEU A 13 3.84 -1.61 0.30
CA LEU A 13 4.69 -0.55 0.86
C LEU A 13 4.02 0.10 2.06
N ALA A 14 2.74 0.49 1.94
CA ALA A 14 1.98 1.05 3.06
C ALA A 14 1.92 0.08 4.24
N ARG A 15 1.74 -1.22 3.97
CA ARG A 15 1.82 -2.26 5.00
C ARG A 15 3.18 -2.28 5.70
N LYS A 16 4.28 -2.33 4.93
CA LYS A 16 5.64 -2.34 5.49
C LYS A 16 5.96 -1.09 6.30
N LEU A 17 5.50 0.08 5.85
CA LEU A 17 5.65 1.33 6.59
C LEU A 17 4.86 1.30 7.90
N GLY A 18 3.63 0.81 7.87
CA GLY A 18 2.82 0.60 9.08
C GLY A 18 3.48 -0.35 10.08
N GLU A 19 3.94 -1.52 9.61
CA GLU A 19 4.69 -2.50 10.43
C GLU A 19 5.97 -1.88 11.01
N PHE A 20 6.72 -1.11 10.22
CA PHE A 20 7.91 -0.40 10.68
C PHE A 20 7.58 0.60 11.79
N ILE A 21 6.51 1.39 11.65
CA ILE A 21 6.09 2.37 12.65
C ILE A 21 5.68 1.69 13.95
N VAL A 22 4.92 0.60 13.88
CA VAL A 22 4.54 -0.20 15.05
C VAL A 22 5.79 -0.76 15.76
N GLU A 23 6.80 -1.21 15.00
CA GLU A 23 8.02 -1.78 15.56
C GLU A 23 8.95 -0.71 16.16
N LYS A 24 9.12 0.43 15.48
CA LYS A 24 10.14 1.44 15.83
C LYS A 24 9.60 2.66 16.56
N GLY A 25 8.29 2.88 16.54
CA GLY A 25 7.65 4.08 17.11
C GLY A 25 8.00 5.39 16.37
N ARG A 26 8.43 5.30 15.11
CA ARG A 26 8.80 6.46 14.28
C ARG A 26 8.71 6.12 12.79
N LEU A 27 8.73 7.16 11.96
CA LEU A 27 8.90 7.04 10.51
C LEU A 27 10.32 6.56 10.16
N PRO A 28 10.49 5.84 9.03
CA PRO A 28 11.81 5.43 8.57
C PRO A 28 12.62 6.64 8.11
N ASN A 29 13.93 6.59 8.34
CA ASN A 29 14.86 7.53 7.71
C ASN A 29 15.16 7.12 6.25
N GLY A 30 15.97 7.90 5.52
CA GLY A 30 16.29 7.61 4.12
C GLY A 30 16.99 6.26 3.89
N GLU A 31 17.93 5.85 4.74
CA GLU A 31 18.62 4.56 4.59
C GLU A 31 17.67 3.38 4.85
N GLU A 32 16.77 3.51 5.83
CA GLU A 32 15.77 2.49 6.15
C GLU A 32 14.70 2.40 5.06
N LEU A 33 14.21 3.53 4.55
CA LEU A 33 13.27 3.56 3.44
C LEU A 33 13.88 2.92 2.19
N ARG A 34 15.15 3.22 1.90
CA ARG A 34 15.90 2.59 0.81
C ARG A 34 16.05 1.09 0.98
N ALA A 35 16.29 0.61 2.20
CA ALA A 35 16.31 -0.82 2.50
C ALA A 35 14.94 -1.46 2.21
N VAL A 36 13.85 -0.84 2.67
CA VAL A 36 12.48 -1.29 2.41
C VAL A 36 12.19 -1.38 0.90
N LEU A 37 12.49 -0.33 0.13
CA LEU A 37 12.23 -0.30 -1.32
C LEU A 37 13.06 -1.34 -2.09
N ARG A 38 14.32 -1.57 -1.69
CA ARG A 38 15.16 -2.65 -2.27
C ARG A 38 14.61 -4.04 -1.97
N GLU A 39 14.19 -4.30 -0.75
CA GLU A 39 13.57 -5.59 -0.38
C GLU A 39 12.29 -5.86 -1.17
N MET A 40 11.60 -4.81 -1.63
CA MET A 40 10.42 -4.91 -2.47
C MET A 40 10.76 -5.19 -3.95
N GLY A 41 12.05 -5.21 -4.31
CA GLY A 41 12.53 -5.54 -5.65
C GLY A 41 12.75 -4.34 -6.55
N LEU A 42 12.91 -3.14 -5.98
CA LEU A 42 13.32 -1.96 -6.73
C LEU A 42 14.84 -1.77 -6.72
N GLU A 43 15.38 -1.30 -7.84
CA GLU A 43 16.78 -0.94 -8.00
C GLU A 43 16.97 0.57 -7.83
N GLU A 44 18.03 0.97 -7.13
CA GLU A 44 18.42 2.38 -7.00
C GLU A 44 18.90 2.93 -8.35
N SER A 45 18.26 3.98 -8.86
CA SER A 45 18.63 4.63 -10.12
C SER A 45 19.29 5.99 -9.92
N CYS A 46 18.87 6.77 -8.93
CA CYS A 46 19.47 8.08 -8.61
C CYS A 46 19.30 8.39 -7.12
N LEU A 47 20.34 8.92 -6.50
CA LEU A 47 20.33 9.38 -5.12
C LEU A 47 20.89 10.80 -5.11
N ASP A 48 20.03 11.80 -4.94
CA ASP A 48 20.47 13.19 -4.91
C ASP A 48 19.64 14.03 -3.93
N ARG A 49 20.31 14.87 -3.13
CA ARG A 49 19.74 15.98 -2.32
C ARG A 49 18.27 15.80 -1.91
N SER A 50 17.98 14.79 -1.08
CA SER A 50 16.65 14.49 -0.49
C SER A 50 15.58 13.89 -1.42
N MET A 51 15.98 13.47 -2.62
CA MET A 51 15.15 12.73 -3.58
C MET A 51 15.88 11.46 -3.99
N GLU A 52 15.19 10.34 -3.86
CA GLU A 52 15.71 9.02 -4.21
C GLU A 52 14.82 8.42 -5.30
N VAL A 53 15.43 8.01 -6.41
CA VAL A 53 14.72 7.40 -7.53
C VAL A 53 15.05 5.93 -7.58
N PHE A 54 14.00 5.13 -7.55
CA PHE A 54 14.03 3.69 -7.63
C PHE A 54 13.27 3.21 -8.86
N ARG A 55 13.63 2.06 -9.40
CA ARG A 55 12.99 1.51 -10.59
C ARG A 55 12.83 0.00 -10.53
N SER A 56 11.77 -0.49 -11.14
CA SER A 56 11.66 -1.87 -11.60
C SER A 56 11.57 -1.88 -13.13
N ARG A 57 11.22 -3.04 -13.70
CA ARG A 57 10.86 -3.13 -15.11
C ARG A 57 9.63 -2.29 -15.47
N PHE A 58 8.65 -2.21 -14.58
CA PHE A 58 7.33 -1.63 -14.89
C PHE A 58 6.99 -0.38 -14.08
N LEU A 59 7.73 -0.08 -13.01
CA LEU A 59 7.46 1.06 -12.14
C LEU A 59 8.71 1.92 -11.94
N VAL A 60 8.49 3.22 -11.74
CA VAL A 60 9.43 4.17 -11.17
C VAL A 60 8.87 4.63 -9.84
N ALA A 61 9.68 4.61 -8.79
CA ALA A 61 9.32 5.17 -7.49
C ALA A 61 10.22 6.36 -7.15
N ILE A 62 9.63 7.49 -6.79
CA ILE A 62 10.35 8.70 -6.39
C ILE A 62 10.06 8.93 -4.91
N ALA A 63 11.08 8.78 -4.07
CA ALA A 63 10.96 8.87 -2.63
C ALA A 63 11.58 10.17 -2.09
N PHE A 64 10.87 10.82 -1.18
CA PHE A 64 11.30 11.99 -0.44
C PHE A 64 11.31 11.67 1.07
N PRO A 65 12.41 11.09 1.60
CA PRO A 65 12.51 10.71 3.01
C PRO A 65 12.82 11.94 3.89
N ARG A 66 11.78 12.71 4.25
CA ARG A 66 11.86 13.89 5.14
C ARG A 66 11.12 13.61 6.46
N GLU A 67 10.67 14.66 7.15
CA GLU A 67 9.79 14.50 8.33
C GLU A 67 8.47 13.80 7.97
N THR A 68 7.98 14.08 6.76
CA THR A 68 6.99 13.26 6.06
C THR A 68 7.73 12.43 5.03
N VAL A 69 7.37 11.15 4.94
CA VAL A 69 7.86 10.25 3.91
C VAL A 69 6.83 10.26 2.78
N VAL A 70 7.25 10.66 1.59
CA VAL A 70 6.43 10.62 0.37
C VAL A 70 7.09 9.68 -0.62
N ILE A 71 6.32 8.77 -1.22
CA ILE A 71 6.77 7.94 -2.33
C ILE A 71 5.75 7.99 -3.46
N ASP A 72 6.10 8.65 -4.57
CA ASP A 72 5.34 8.57 -5.81
C ASP A 72 5.66 7.26 -6.51
N VAL A 73 4.64 6.53 -6.95
CA VAL A 73 4.73 5.29 -7.70
C VAL A 73 4.09 5.49 -9.06
N ILE A 74 4.93 5.49 -10.09
CA ILE A 74 4.55 5.86 -11.45
C ILE A 74 4.80 4.67 -12.39
N PRO A 75 3.87 4.35 -13.31
CA PRO A 75 4.14 3.39 -14.37
C PRO A 75 5.34 3.82 -15.22
N SER A 76 6.23 2.89 -15.54
CA SER A 76 7.35 3.14 -16.47
C SER A 76 6.89 3.48 -17.90
N SER A 77 5.61 3.22 -18.23
CA SER A 77 4.97 3.70 -19.48
C SER A 77 4.77 5.22 -19.49
N GLY A 78 4.77 5.88 -18.33
CA GLY A 78 4.47 7.30 -18.17
C GLY A 78 2.98 7.62 -18.03
N GLU A 79 2.11 6.61 -17.89
CA GLU A 79 0.68 6.79 -17.66
C GLU A 79 0.41 7.32 -16.25
N LEU A 80 0.28 8.65 -16.12
CA LEU A 80 0.06 9.31 -14.83
C LEU A 80 -1.36 9.11 -14.28
N SER A 81 -2.30 8.61 -15.07
CA SER A 81 -3.67 8.30 -14.60
C SER A 81 -3.68 7.28 -13.47
N ASP A 82 -2.70 6.37 -13.49
CA ASP A 82 -2.64 5.21 -12.59
C ASP A 82 -1.61 5.42 -11.47
N ALA A 83 -0.91 6.56 -11.49
CA ALA A 83 0.12 6.86 -10.51
C ALA A 83 -0.47 7.04 -9.11
N LEU A 84 0.22 6.48 -8.12
CA LEU A 84 -0.18 6.50 -6.71
C LEU A 84 0.91 7.14 -5.86
N GLU A 85 0.51 7.85 -4.82
CA GLU A 85 1.41 8.39 -3.80
C GLU A 85 1.18 7.62 -2.49
N VAL A 86 2.26 7.12 -1.89
CA VAL A 86 2.25 6.57 -0.54
C VAL A 86 2.85 7.60 0.40
N ILE A 87 2.04 8.09 1.33
CA ILE A 87 2.42 9.15 2.26
C ILE A 87 2.43 8.57 3.67
N ALA A 88 3.52 8.76 4.40
CA ALA A 88 3.60 8.45 5.82
C ALA A 88 4.03 9.68 6.63
N TYR A 89 3.20 10.09 7.59
CA TYR A 89 3.42 11.29 8.39
C TYR A 89 2.93 11.14 9.82
N ARG A 90 3.31 12.09 10.67
CA ARG A 90 2.81 12.21 12.04
C ARG A 90 1.76 13.31 12.12
N ASP A 91 0.54 12.94 12.45
CA ASP A 91 -0.53 13.90 12.74
C ASP A 91 -0.54 14.27 14.23
N ARG A 92 -0.19 15.51 14.54
CA ARG A 92 -0.12 15.99 15.93
C ARG A 92 -1.49 16.26 16.57
N LYS A 93 -2.54 16.43 15.77
CA LYS A 93 -3.90 16.65 16.28
C LYS A 93 -4.57 15.33 16.65
N LEU A 94 -4.35 14.30 15.83
CA LEU A 94 -4.81 12.94 16.10
C LEU A 94 -3.90 12.21 17.10
N GLU A 95 -2.69 12.72 17.33
CA GLU A 95 -1.65 12.03 18.11
C GLU A 95 -1.35 10.64 17.53
N SER A 96 -1.28 10.55 16.20
CA SER A 96 -1.14 9.29 15.47
C SER A 96 -0.14 9.42 14.31
N PHE A 97 0.48 8.31 13.95
CA PHE A 97 1.13 8.13 12.66
C PHE A 97 0.10 7.68 11.63
N ILE A 98 0.16 8.26 10.45
CA ILE A 98 -0.73 7.95 9.33
C ILE A 98 0.11 7.43 8.18
N VAL A 99 -0.33 6.34 7.55
CA VAL A 99 0.15 5.89 6.24
C VAL A 99 -1.04 5.77 5.30
N GLU A 100 -1.05 6.55 4.23
CA GLU A 100 -2.15 6.58 3.27
C GLU A 100 -1.66 6.38 1.84
N ILE A 101 -2.57 5.92 0.99
CA ILE A 101 -2.34 5.77 -0.44
C ILE A 101 -3.37 6.64 -1.14
N VAL A 102 -2.89 7.60 -1.93
CA VAL A 102 -3.74 8.53 -2.66
C VAL A 102 -3.37 8.50 -4.15
N PRO A 103 -4.28 8.87 -5.06
CA PRO A 103 -3.90 9.15 -6.44
C PRO A 103 -2.82 10.26 -6.47
N ALA A 104 -1.75 10.06 -7.25
CA ALA A 104 -0.71 11.09 -7.41
C ALA A 104 -1.13 12.23 -8.36
N ASN A 105 -2.35 12.16 -8.90
CA ASN A 105 -2.93 13.18 -9.76
C ASN A 105 -4.10 13.90 -9.07
N ASP A 106 -4.18 15.22 -9.24
CA ASP A 106 -5.32 16.05 -8.80
C ASP A 106 -6.57 15.86 -9.68
N LEU A 107 -6.50 14.96 -10.69
CA LEU A 107 -7.69 14.56 -11.42
C LEU A 107 -8.53 13.76 -10.43
N GLU A 108 -9.67 14.33 -10.03
CA GLU A 108 -10.71 13.66 -9.24
C GLU A 108 -10.91 12.25 -9.83
N TYR A 109 -10.24 11.27 -9.24
CA TYR A 109 -10.48 9.88 -9.58
C TYR A 109 -11.94 9.67 -9.15
N GLU A 110 -12.83 9.39 -10.11
CA GLU A 110 -14.28 9.27 -9.85
C GLU A 110 -14.62 8.10 -8.90
N GLY A 111 -13.62 7.41 -8.37
CA GLY A 111 -13.71 6.62 -7.15
C GLY A 111 -12.54 6.96 -6.23
N ASN A 112 -12.80 7.14 -4.93
CA ASN A 112 -11.74 6.97 -3.94
C ASN A 112 -11.09 5.61 -4.22
N ILE A 113 -9.77 5.56 -4.32
CA ILE A 113 -9.07 4.30 -4.15
C ILE A 113 -9.52 3.81 -2.78
N GLY A 114 -10.27 2.71 -2.72
CA GLY A 114 -10.99 2.25 -1.54
C GLY A 114 -10.07 1.73 -0.43
N ILE A 115 -8.83 2.23 -0.37
CA ILE A 115 -7.79 1.83 0.56
C ILE A 115 -7.92 2.74 1.79
N GLU A 116 -8.42 2.15 2.85
CA GLU A 116 -8.40 2.76 4.17
C GLU A 116 -6.95 3.01 4.63
N PRO A 117 -6.64 4.19 5.20
CA PRO A 117 -5.29 4.49 5.68
C PRO A 117 -4.93 3.66 6.91
N VAL A 118 -3.64 3.44 7.12
CA VAL A 118 -3.08 2.90 8.35
C VAL A 118 -3.00 4.05 9.37
N ILE A 119 -3.71 3.93 10.49
CA ILE A 119 -3.70 4.91 11.57
C ILE A 119 -3.16 4.22 12.82
N ILE A 120 -2.01 4.68 13.31
CA ILE A 120 -1.31 4.08 14.47
C ILE A 120 -1.20 5.13 15.56
N ASN A 121 -1.77 4.85 16.73
CA ASN A 121 -1.69 5.73 17.88
C ASN A 121 -0.23 5.93 18.33
N GLU A 122 0.21 7.17 18.51
CA GLU A 122 1.60 7.47 18.84
C GLU A 122 2.00 6.97 20.25
N LYS A 123 1.06 6.92 21.19
CA LYS A 123 1.35 6.65 22.60
C LYS A 123 1.53 5.17 22.90
N ASN A 124 0.71 4.32 22.30
CA ASN A 124 0.69 2.88 22.56
C ASN A 124 1.07 2.02 21.33
N LEU A 125 1.30 2.65 20.17
CA LEU A 125 1.65 2.01 18.90
C LEU A 125 0.61 0.97 18.43
N THR A 126 -0.65 1.13 18.80
CA THR A 126 -1.74 0.27 18.33
C THR A 126 -2.36 0.81 17.05
N LEU A 127 -2.69 -0.11 16.13
CA LEU A 127 -3.46 0.19 14.93
C LEU A 127 -4.92 0.54 15.33
N GLU A 128 -5.39 1.70 14.93
CA GLU A 128 -6.73 2.26 15.21
C GLU A 128 -7.68 2.24 13.99
N SER A 129 -7.18 1.85 12.82
CA SER A 129 -7.95 1.66 11.59
C SER A 129 -7.93 0.21 11.09
N ASN A 130 -8.70 -0.10 10.05
CA ASN A 130 -8.82 -1.45 9.48
C ASN A 130 -8.35 -1.58 8.02
N PRO A 131 -7.11 -1.14 7.70
CA PRO A 131 -6.60 -1.20 6.35
C PRO A 131 -6.44 -2.65 5.89
N VAL A 132 -7.06 -2.99 4.76
CA VAL A 132 -6.93 -4.31 4.14
C VAL A 132 -5.71 -4.31 3.22
N LEU A 133 -4.54 -4.52 3.83
CA LEU A 133 -3.26 -4.52 3.14
C LEU A 133 -2.62 -5.91 3.13
N GLY A 134 -1.76 -6.14 2.16
CA GLY A 134 -1.18 -7.45 1.88
C GLY A 134 -0.04 -7.37 0.89
N HIS A 135 0.29 -8.49 0.26
CA HIS A 135 1.19 -8.54 -0.89
C HIS A 135 0.49 -9.17 -2.09
N PHE A 136 0.96 -8.89 -3.29
CA PHE A 136 0.36 -9.45 -4.49
C PHE A 136 1.07 -10.73 -4.95
N GLU A 137 0.27 -11.76 -5.24
CA GLU A 137 0.70 -13.00 -5.88
C GLU A 137 -0.14 -13.26 -7.13
N GLU A 138 0.53 -13.71 -8.19
CA GLU A 138 -0.15 -14.17 -9.40
C GLU A 138 -0.18 -15.70 -9.39
N ASP A 139 -1.37 -16.27 -9.60
CA ASP A 139 -1.54 -17.70 -9.87
C ASP A 139 -2.33 -17.92 -11.17
N GLY A 140 -2.61 -19.19 -11.50
CA GLY A 140 -3.30 -19.53 -12.75
C GLY A 140 -4.71 -18.95 -12.90
N GLU A 141 -5.29 -18.38 -11.83
CA GLU A 141 -6.62 -17.77 -11.84
C GLU A 141 -6.58 -16.23 -11.91
N GLY A 142 -5.40 -15.60 -11.73
CA GLY A 142 -5.23 -14.15 -11.81
C GLY A 142 -4.26 -13.58 -10.76
N LEU A 143 -4.36 -12.27 -10.55
CA LEU A 143 -3.54 -11.51 -9.59
C LEU A 143 -4.35 -11.27 -8.29
N PHE A 144 -3.81 -11.71 -7.16
CA PHE A 144 -4.50 -11.68 -5.87
C PHE A 144 -3.75 -10.84 -4.84
N LEU A 145 -4.47 -9.98 -4.14
CA LEU A 145 -4.04 -9.41 -2.86
C LEU A 145 -4.11 -10.50 -1.79
N VAL A 146 -2.95 -10.92 -1.32
CA VAL A 146 -2.79 -11.96 -0.31
C VAL A 146 -2.77 -11.33 1.07
N ILE A 147 -3.75 -11.67 1.90
CA ILE A 147 -3.91 -11.16 3.26
C ILE A 147 -3.84 -12.29 4.29
N ASP A 148 -3.34 -11.94 5.49
CA ASP A 148 -3.27 -12.86 6.61
C ASP A 148 -4.63 -13.02 7.32
N PRO A 149 -4.81 -14.08 8.14
CA PRO A 149 -6.06 -14.32 8.85
C PRO A 149 -6.50 -13.18 9.78
N LYS A 150 -5.57 -12.49 10.45
CA LYS A 150 -5.91 -11.38 11.36
C LYS A 150 -6.45 -10.18 10.59
N THR A 151 -5.84 -9.87 9.45
CA THR A 151 -6.32 -8.82 8.54
C THR A 151 -7.72 -9.15 8.02
N HIS A 152 -7.96 -10.41 7.62
CA HIS A 152 -9.29 -10.84 7.19
C HIS A 152 -10.33 -10.82 8.33
N GLU A 153 -9.95 -11.22 9.54
CA GLU A 153 -10.83 -11.16 10.72
C GLU A 153 -11.25 -9.74 11.06
N ARG A 154 -10.30 -8.79 11.09
CA ARG A 154 -10.60 -7.36 11.30
C ARG A 154 -11.51 -6.80 10.22
N TRP A 155 -11.21 -7.11 8.96
CA TRP A 155 -12.03 -6.68 7.82
C TRP A 155 -13.46 -7.22 7.93
N LYS A 156 -13.63 -8.45 8.41
CA LYS A 156 -14.94 -9.06 8.65
C LYS A 156 -15.69 -8.46 9.83
N SER A 157 -15.00 -8.00 10.87
CA SER A 157 -15.66 -7.43 12.06
C SER A 157 -16.06 -5.96 11.87
N GLU A 158 -15.27 -5.19 11.13
CA GLU A 158 -15.38 -3.72 11.12
C GLU A 158 -15.64 -3.14 9.71
N GLY A 159 -15.55 -3.95 8.65
CA GLY A 159 -15.81 -3.54 7.26
C GLY A 159 -16.80 -4.45 6.53
N ASP A 160 -16.83 -4.32 5.20
CA ASP A 160 -17.62 -5.19 4.32
C ASP A 160 -16.70 -6.05 3.45
N VAL A 161 -16.69 -7.36 3.73
CA VAL A 161 -15.89 -8.33 2.96
C VAL A 161 -16.35 -8.47 1.51
N HIS A 162 -17.53 -7.96 1.15
CA HIS A 162 -18.05 -7.95 -0.21
C HIS A 162 -17.64 -6.72 -1.02
N VAL A 163 -16.92 -5.76 -0.41
CA VAL A 163 -16.42 -4.56 -1.09
C VAL A 163 -14.92 -4.70 -1.34
N CYS A 164 -14.48 -4.49 -2.58
CA CYS A 164 -13.08 -4.64 -2.95
C CYS A 164 -12.22 -3.58 -2.25
N PRO A 165 -11.19 -3.97 -1.48
CA PRO A 165 -10.33 -3.01 -0.78
C PRO A 165 -9.40 -2.24 -1.72
N ILE A 166 -9.39 -2.59 -3.01
CA ILE A 166 -8.54 -1.96 -4.03
C ILE A 166 -9.33 -0.85 -4.74
N CYS A 167 -10.55 -1.15 -5.21
CA CYS A 167 -11.32 -0.24 -6.07
C CYS A 167 -12.74 0.09 -5.56
N GLY A 168 -13.17 -0.46 -4.42
CA GLY A 168 -14.53 -0.29 -3.90
C GLY A 168 -15.62 -1.10 -4.63
N GLY A 169 -15.24 -1.91 -5.62
CA GLY A 169 -16.15 -2.75 -6.41
C GLY A 169 -16.72 -3.97 -5.68
N GLU A 170 -17.56 -4.77 -6.35
CA GLU A 170 -18.17 -5.96 -5.75
C GLU A 170 -17.21 -7.16 -5.75
N LEU A 171 -17.08 -7.83 -4.59
CA LEU A 171 -16.33 -9.08 -4.42
C LEU A 171 -17.24 -10.31 -4.37
N ALA A 172 -16.96 -11.27 -5.25
CA ALA A 172 -17.57 -12.60 -5.24
C ALA A 172 -16.65 -13.62 -4.57
N TRP A 173 -17.06 -14.15 -3.40
CA TRP A 173 -16.29 -15.13 -2.64
C TRP A 173 -16.51 -16.57 -3.13
N LYS A 174 -15.41 -17.33 -3.17
CA LYS A 174 -15.36 -18.78 -3.41
C LYS A 174 -14.32 -19.39 -2.46
N GLY A 175 -14.77 -19.82 -1.28
CA GLY A 175 -13.89 -20.34 -0.23
C GLY A 175 -13.00 -19.24 0.35
N LYS A 176 -11.67 -19.42 0.29
CA LYS A 176 -10.68 -18.44 0.79
C LYS A 176 -10.26 -17.39 -0.25
N LYS A 177 -10.86 -17.40 -1.44
CA LYS A 177 -10.59 -16.45 -2.52
C LYS A 177 -11.83 -15.62 -2.80
N ALA A 178 -11.63 -14.34 -3.09
CA ALA A 178 -12.64 -13.44 -3.62
C ALA A 178 -12.15 -12.87 -4.96
N TYR A 179 -13.10 -12.57 -5.85
CA TYR A 179 -12.81 -12.01 -7.17
C TYR A 179 -13.57 -10.70 -7.32
N CYS A 180 -12.86 -9.62 -7.66
CA CYS A 180 -13.50 -8.36 -7.99
C CYS A 180 -14.00 -8.39 -9.43
N ARG A 181 -15.25 -7.97 -9.62
CA ARG A 181 -15.86 -7.89 -10.96
C ARG A 181 -15.48 -6.62 -11.72
N ASP A 182 -14.91 -5.64 -11.02
CA ASP A 182 -14.67 -4.29 -11.55
C ASP A 182 -13.20 -4.06 -11.94
N CYS A 183 -12.25 -4.35 -11.05
CA CYS A 183 -10.82 -4.11 -11.31
C CYS A 183 -10.01 -5.33 -11.76
N GLY A 184 -10.62 -6.52 -11.78
CA GLY A 184 -9.95 -7.77 -12.20
C GLY A 184 -8.98 -8.37 -11.17
N TYR A 185 -8.71 -7.69 -10.05
CA TYR A 185 -7.95 -8.24 -8.93
C TYR A 185 -8.79 -9.19 -8.08
N GLY A 186 -8.14 -10.17 -7.47
CA GLY A 186 -8.71 -11.00 -6.43
C GLY A 186 -8.19 -10.66 -5.03
N VAL A 187 -8.85 -11.17 -4.00
CA VAL A 187 -8.33 -11.22 -2.62
C VAL A 187 -8.20 -12.67 -2.20
N LYS A 188 -7.09 -13.04 -1.56
CA LYS A 188 -6.82 -14.41 -1.11
C LYS A 188 -6.41 -14.40 0.35
N VAL A 189 -7.12 -15.16 1.18
CA VAL A 189 -6.79 -15.36 2.58
C VAL A 189 -5.94 -16.61 2.70
N VAL A 190 -4.67 -16.47 3.06
CA VAL A 190 -3.82 -17.62 3.40
C VAL A 190 -4.14 -18.04 4.83
N GLY A 191 -4.55 -19.29 5.02
CA GLY A 191 -4.64 -19.86 6.37
C GLY A 191 -3.29 -20.45 6.77
N GLU A 192 -3.10 -20.61 8.07
CA GLU A 192 -2.05 -21.47 8.65
C GLU A 192 -2.07 -22.89 8.07
#